data_AF-A0A0W7X947-F1
#
_entry.id   AF-A0A0W7X947-F1
#
_cell.length_a   1.000
_cell.length_b   1.000
_cell.length_c   1.000
_cell.angle_alpha   90.00
_cell.angle_beta   90.00
_cell.angle_gamma   90.00
#
_symmetry.space_group_name_H-M   'P 1'
#
loop_
_entity.id
_entity.type
_entity.pdbx_description
1 polymer ?
#
loop_
_entity_poly.entity_id
_entity_poly.type
_entity_poly.pdbx_seq_one_letter_code
_entity_poly.pdbx_strand_id
1 'polypeptide(L)'
;MQLPPEVAEFIEPFEDDPGAPFDRWPGLAPASAPAPGDPDEAARSALTHLAAGNPNLLSGCHLALVTAARSADIPAGIGWAADAPLPLLCSLLRSWEARFGARVIAVIGATVHVSVASPPRTHEHALHVTLEHVLTTADNVIKDPPTPYPDYAASLIDSNLWSFWWD
;
A
#
# COMPACT_ATOMS: atom_id res chain seq x y z
N MET A 1 -27.05 -2.44 -7.26
CA MET A 1 -26.90 -1.89 -8.62
C MET A 1 -26.63 -3.06 -9.55
N GLN A 2 -27.26 -3.18 -10.71
CA GLN A 2 -27.05 -4.32 -11.60
C GLN A 2 -25.78 -4.06 -12.45
N LEU A 3 -24.83 -4.99 -12.43
CA LEU A 3 -23.59 -4.88 -13.20
C LEU A 3 -23.92 -4.80 -14.71
N PRO A 4 -23.22 -3.96 -15.49
CA PRO A 4 -23.34 -3.99 -16.94
C PRO A 4 -23.04 -5.39 -17.49
N PRO A 5 -23.81 -5.88 -18.48
CA PRO A 5 -23.64 -7.23 -19.01
C PRO A 5 -22.23 -7.50 -19.53
N GLU A 6 -21.58 -6.48 -20.12
CA GLU A 6 -20.20 -6.57 -20.62
C GLU A 6 -19.14 -6.76 -19.52
N VAL A 7 -19.42 -6.40 -18.27
CA VAL A 7 -18.47 -6.54 -17.16
C VAL A 7 -18.70 -7.87 -16.43
N ALA A 8 -19.94 -8.36 -16.42
CA ALA A 8 -20.33 -9.55 -15.68
C ALA A 8 -19.54 -10.81 -16.09
N GLU A 9 -19.14 -10.93 -17.36
CA GLU A 9 -18.32 -12.04 -17.86
C GLU A 9 -16.89 -12.04 -17.28
N PHE A 10 -16.39 -10.87 -16.86
CA PHE A 10 -15.05 -10.70 -16.30
C PHE A 10 -15.04 -10.67 -14.77
N ILE A 11 -16.19 -10.85 -14.11
CA ILE A 11 -16.30 -10.92 -12.66
C ILE A 11 -16.49 -12.37 -12.26
N GLU A 12 -15.41 -13.02 -11.86
CA GLU A 12 -15.48 -14.33 -11.20
C GLU A 12 -15.80 -14.14 -9.71
N PRO A 13 -16.83 -14.80 -9.17
CA PRO A 13 -17.10 -14.79 -7.73
C PRO A 13 -15.94 -15.48 -7.02
N PHE A 14 -15.27 -14.77 -6.12
CA PHE A 14 -14.30 -15.38 -5.23
C PHE A 14 -15.06 -16.03 -4.08
N GLU A 15 -15.22 -17.36 -4.13
CA GLU A 15 -16.19 -18.13 -3.32
C GLU A 15 -16.02 -17.93 -1.79
N ASP A 16 -14.83 -17.58 -1.33
CA ASP A 16 -14.46 -17.39 0.08
C ASP A 16 -14.19 -15.92 0.49
N ASP A 17 -14.41 -14.93 -0.39
CA ASP A 17 -14.20 -13.51 -0.07
C ASP A 17 -15.52 -12.74 -0.13
N PRO A 18 -16.04 -12.23 1.02
CA PRO A 18 -17.23 -11.38 1.02
C PRO A 18 -17.02 -10.04 0.30
N GLY A 19 -15.77 -9.69 -0.03
CA GLY A 19 -15.38 -8.46 -0.70
C GLY A 19 -15.48 -7.24 0.21
N ALA A 20 -15.37 -6.06 -0.41
CA ALA A 20 -15.49 -4.80 0.30
C ALA A 20 -16.93 -4.59 0.80
N PRO A 21 -17.16 -4.22 2.08
CA PRO A 21 -18.50 -4.02 2.64
C PRO A 21 -19.11 -2.67 2.24
N PHE A 22 -18.87 -2.22 1.01
CA PHE A 22 -19.32 -0.94 0.48
C PHE A 22 -20.12 -1.15 -0.81
N ASP A 23 -21.29 -0.53 -0.90
CA ASP A 23 -22.17 -0.60 -2.08
C ASP A 23 -21.72 0.32 -3.23
N ARG A 24 -20.92 1.34 -2.90
CA ARG A 24 -20.29 2.31 -3.80
C ARG A 24 -18.96 2.77 -3.23
N TRP A 25 -18.14 3.40 -4.07
CA TRP A 25 -16.89 4.02 -3.61
C TRP A 25 -17.17 5.06 -2.51
N PRO A 26 -16.66 4.87 -1.28
CA PRO A 26 -16.91 5.77 -0.15
C PRO A 26 -16.02 7.02 -0.15
N GLY A 27 -15.12 7.18 -1.13
CA GLY A 27 -14.07 8.21 -1.12
C GLY A 27 -12.74 7.66 -0.62
N LEU A 28 -11.76 8.53 -0.42
CA LEU A 28 -10.52 8.17 0.28
C LEU A 28 -10.80 8.02 1.77
N ALA A 29 -10.08 7.10 2.42
CA ALA A 29 -10.10 6.94 3.86
C ALA A 29 -9.74 8.25 4.57
N PRO A 30 -10.39 8.59 5.68
CA PRO A 30 -9.98 9.74 6.47
C PRO A 30 -8.55 9.55 6.98
N ALA A 31 -7.87 10.66 7.29
CA ALA A 31 -6.58 10.61 7.97
C ALA A 31 -6.72 9.90 9.33
N SER A 32 -5.69 9.13 9.71
CA SER A 32 -5.60 8.55 11.05
C SER A 32 -5.40 9.64 12.09
N ALA A 33 -5.78 9.36 13.34
CA ALA A 33 -5.28 10.15 14.46
C ALA A 33 -3.75 10.15 14.42
N PRO A 34 -3.08 11.32 14.53
CA PRO A 34 -1.63 11.37 14.44
C PRO A 34 -1.00 10.50 15.52
N ALA A 35 -0.19 9.53 15.11
CA ALA A 35 0.68 8.83 16.05
C ALA A 35 1.71 9.83 16.60
N PRO A 36 2.10 9.72 17.88
CA PRO A 36 3.17 10.55 18.42
C PRO A 36 4.49 10.22 17.71
N GLY A 37 5.08 11.20 17.03
CA GLY A 37 6.38 11.07 16.38
C GLY A 37 6.49 11.75 15.01
N ASP A 38 7.72 11.89 14.54
CA ASP A 38 8.03 12.34 13.19
C ASP A 38 7.85 11.17 12.19
N PRO A 39 7.16 11.34 11.04
CA PRO A 39 7.12 10.34 9.98
C PRO A 39 8.47 9.75 9.60
N ASP A 40 9.56 10.53 9.70
CA ASP A 40 10.90 10.05 9.36
C ASP A 40 11.48 9.11 10.44
N GLU A 41 11.04 9.25 11.70
CA GLU A 41 11.36 8.29 12.77
C GLU A 41 10.62 6.96 12.54
N ALA A 42 9.33 7.04 12.18
CA ALA A 42 8.55 5.86 11.82
C ALA A 42 9.17 5.13 10.62
N ALA A 43 9.68 5.86 9.63
CA ALA A 43 10.39 5.30 8.48
C ALA A 43 11.64 4.52 8.88
N ARG A 44 12.46 5.06 9.79
CA ARG A 44 13.65 4.38 10.30
C ARG A 44 13.31 3.11 11.07
N SER A 45 12.26 3.17 11.90
CA SER A 45 11.77 2.01 12.64
C SER A 45 11.26 0.91 11.70
N ALA A 46 10.46 1.29 10.70
CA ALA A 46 9.93 0.37 9.69
C ALA A 46 11.04 -0.28 8.86
N LEU A 47 12.07 0.46 8.46
CA LEU A 47 13.24 -0.10 7.74
C LEU A 47 14.00 -1.10 8.63
N THR A 48 14.14 -0.81 9.92
CA THR A 48 14.76 -1.73 10.89
C THR A 48 13.95 -3.01 11.02
N HIS A 49 12.61 -2.90 11.08
CA HIS A 49 11.71 -4.04 11.11
C HIS A 49 11.79 -4.89 9.84
N LEU A 50 11.80 -4.24 8.66
CA LEU A 50 11.98 -4.89 7.36
C LEU A 50 13.29 -5.69 7.31
N ALA A 51 14.40 -5.10 7.75
CA ALA A 51 15.70 -5.75 7.79
C ALA A 51 15.73 -6.96 8.75
N ALA A 52 15.06 -6.85 9.90
CA ALA A 52 15.01 -7.93 10.88
C ALA A 52 14.15 -9.12 10.42
N GLY A 53 13.04 -8.84 9.71
CA GLY A 53 12.14 -9.87 9.20
C GLY A 53 12.72 -10.67 8.03
N ASN A 54 13.62 -10.08 7.25
CA ASN A 54 14.30 -10.77 6.15
C ASN A 54 15.74 -10.23 5.98
N PRO A 55 16.72 -10.79 6.70
CA PRO A 55 18.10 -10.29 6.71
C PRO A 55 18.76 -10.26 5.32
N ASN A 56 18.33 -11.13 4.42
CA ASN A 56 18.86 -11.22 3.07
C ASN A 56 18.15 -10.30 2.08
N LEU A 57 16.99 -9.72 2.43
CA LEU A 57 16.24 -8.85 1.53
C LEU A 57 17.02 -7.59 1.16
N LEU A 58 17.76 -7.05 2.13
CA LEU A 58 18.59 -5.86 1.91
C LEU A 58 20.00 -6.21 1.39
N SER A 59 20.32 -7.50 1.24
CA SER A 59 21.61 -7.91 0.68
C SER A 59 21.70 -7.47 -0.78
N GLY A 60 22.68 -6.62 -1.09
CA GLY A 60 22.84 -6.04 -2.42
C GLY A 60 21.99 -4.79 -2.67
N CYS A 61 21.20 -4.33 -1.70
CA CYS A 61 20.59 -3.02 -1.78
C CYS A 61 21.64 -1.91 -1.59
N HIS A 62 21.45 -0.79 -2.29
CA HIS A 62 22.30 0.39 -2.17
C HIS A 62 21.49 1.57 -1.63
N LEU A 63 22.15 2.42 -0.84
CA LEU A 63 21.57 3.70 -0.44
C LEU A 63 21.58 4.66 -1.64
N ALA A 64 20.42 5.22 -1.96
CA ALA A 64 20.27 6.20 -3.03
C ALA A 64 19.95 7.58 -2.45
N LEU A 65 20.54 8.62 -3.05
CA LEU A 65 20.14 10.01 -2.82
C LEU A 65 19.33 10.47 -4.03
N VAL A 66 18.04 10.71 -3.81
CA VAL A 66 17.09 11.04 -4.88
C VAL A 66 16.66 12.49 -4.74
N THR A 67 16.73 13.24 -5.84
CA THR A 67 16.18 14.60 -5.89
C THR A 67 14.67 14.51 -6.08
N ALA A 68 13.92 14.65 -4.99
CA ALA A 68 12.46 14.60 -5.02
C ALA A 68 11.89 15.65 -4.06
N ALA A 69 10.78 16.28 -4.45
CA ALA A 69 10.06 17.21 -3.57
C ALA A 69 9.38 16.47 -2.41
N ARG A 70 9.08 15.18 -2.61
CA ARG A 70 8.33 14.31 -1.69
C ARG A 70 8.84 12.88 -1.81
N SER A 71 8.75 12.10 -0.72
CA SER A 71 9.08 10.68 -0.76
C SER A 71 8.18 9.90 -1.73
N ALA A 72 6.95 10.36 -1.93
CA ALA A 72 5.97 9.74 -2.83
C ALA A 72 6.38 9.75 -4.31
N ASP A 73 7.30 10.64 -4.70
CA ASP A 73 7.75 10.79 -6.08
C ASP A 73 9.02 10.00 -6.38
N ILE A 74 9.64 9.39 -5.36
CA ILE A 74 10.89 8.64 -5.49
C ILE A 74 10.80 7.53 -6.55
N PRO A 75 9.74 6.68 -6.61
CA PRO A 75 9.65 5.63 -7.63
C PRO A 75 9.77 6.19 -9.05
N ALA A 76 9.11 7.31 -9.34
CA ALA A 76 9.22 7.98 -10.63
C ALA A 76 10.57 8.69 -10.83
N GLY A 77 11.10 9.32 -9.78
CA GLY A 77 12.37 10.06 -9.83
C GLY A 77 13.58 9.18 -10.12
N ILE A 78 13.57 7.91 -9.69
CA ILE A 78 14.64 6.94 -9.99
C ILE A 78 14.41 6.18 -11.29
N GLY A 79 13.30 6.42 -12.00
CA GLY A 79 12.94 5.69 -13.21
C GLY A 79 12.70 4.20 -12.97
N TRP A 80 12.12 3.84 -11.81
CA TRP A 80 11.84 2.45 -11.48
C TRP A 80 10.84 1.85 -12.48
N ALA A 81 11.24 0.74 -13.10
CA ALA A 81 10.49 0.06 -14.14
C ALA A 81 9.89 -1.23 -13.57
N ALA A 82 8.58 -1.23 -13.39
CA ALA A 82 7.74 -2.37 -13.05
C ALA A 82 6.39 -2.17 -13.76
N ASP A 83 5.54 -3.20 -13.78
CA ASP A 83 4.18 -3.12 -14.34
C ASP A 83 3.21 -2.30 -13.48
N ALA A 84 3.74 -1.65 -12.44
CA ALA A 84 3.03 -0.71 -11.59
C ALA A 84 2.45 0.48 -12.39
N PRO A 85 1.19 0.90 -12.11
CA PRO A 85 0.61 2.10 -12.69
C PRO A 85 1.22 3.36 -12.05
N LEU A 86 2.45 3.69 -12.43
CA LEU A 86 3.33 4.64 -11.73
C LEU A 86 2.70 6.02 -11.43
N PRO A 87 1.97 6.68 -12.35
CA PRO A 87 1.30 7.95 -12.03
C PRO A 87 0.21 7.83 -10.95
N LEU A 88 -0.55 6.73 -10.96
CA LEU A 88 -1.57 6.44 -9.96
C LEU A 88 -0.90 6.11 -8.62
N LEU A 89 0.12 5.25 -8.64
CA LEU A 89 0.88 4.91 -7.44
C LEU A 89 1.48 6.15 -6.76
N CYS A 90 2.14 7.04 -7.50
CA CYS A 90 2.66 8.29 -6.94
C CYS A 90 1.54 9.17 -6.36
N SER A 91 0.37 9.18 -6.98
CA SER A 91 -0.79 9.96 -6.49
C SER A 91 -1.35 9.37 -5.18
N LEU A 92 -1.46 8.04 -5.07
CA LEU A 92 -1.83 7.35 -3.84
C LEU A 92 -0.79 7.61 -2.73
N LEU A 93 0.50 7.45 -3.04
CA LEU A 93 1.60 7.70 -2.11
C LEU A 93 1.58 9.14 -1.57
N ARG A 94 1.34 10.16 -2.41
CA ARG A 94 1.22 11.56 -1.95
C ARG A 94 0.03 11.75 -1.01
N SER A 95 -1.08 11.08 -1.30
CA SER A 95 -2.27 11.10 -0.45
C SER A 95 -2.01 10.44 0.91
N TRP A 96 -1.32 9.31 0.92
CA TRP A 96 -0.92 8.61 2.14
C TRP A 96 0.17 9.34 2.92
N GLU A 97 1.10 10.02 2.24
CA GLU A 97 2.08 10.89 2.87
C GLU A 97 1.37 11.97 3.70
N ALA A 98 0.36 12.62 3.14
CA ALA A 98 -0.40 13.66 3.82
C ALA A 98 -1.31 13.15 4.95
N ARG A 99 -1.91 11.96 4.80
CA ARG A 99 -2.92 11.43 5.75
C ARG A 99 -2.37 10.50 6.81
N PHE A 100 -1.31 9.76 6.49
CA PHE A 100 -0.79 8.68 7.31
C PHE A 100 0.71 8.84 7.60
N GLY A 101 1.36 9.88 7.08
CA GLY A 101 2.81 10.06 7.20
C GLY A 101 3.58 8.96 6.45
N ALA A 102 3.06 8.52 5.31
CA ALA A 102 3.68 7.46 4.54
C ALA A 102 5.01 7.91 3.90
N ARG A 103 6.04 7.05 3.95
CA ARG A 103 7.35 7.25 3.28
C ARG A 103 7.71 6.03 2.47
N VAL A 104 8.17 6.22 1.23
CA VAL A 104 8.84 5.16 0.48
C VAL A 104 10.22 4.94 1.11
N ILE A 105 10.49 3.74 1.60
CA ILE A 105 11.73 3.42 2.33
C ILE A 105 12.65 2.47 1.56
N ALA A 106 12.11 1.66 0.65
CA ALA A 106 12.89 0.79 -0.22
C ALA A 106 12.12 0.47 -1.50
N VAL A 107 12.87 0.23 -2.57
CA VAL A 107 12.39 -0.36 -3.82
C VAL A 107 13.32 -1.52 -4.13
N ILE A 108 12.78 -2.74 -4.20
CA ILE A 108 13.56 -3.98 -4.32
C ILE A 108 12.93 -4.83 -5.41
N GLY A 109 13.63 -5.01 -6.53
CA GLY A 109 13.07 -5.65 -7.71
C GLY A 109 11.82 -4.89 -8.18
N ALA A 110 10.69 -5.58 -8.24
CA ALA A 110 9.40 -5.01 -8.58
C ALA A 110 8.50 -4.75 -7.36
N THR A 111 9.09 -4.61 -6.16
CA THR A 111 8.38 -4.31 -4.91
C THR A 111 8.72 -2.93 -4.37
N VAL A 112 7.70 -2.17 -3.95
CA VAL A 112 7.84 -0.93 -3.18
C VAL A 112 7.48 -1.19 -1.72
N HIS A 113 8.37 -0.79 -0.81
CA HIS A 113 8.13 -0.81 0.63
C HIS A 113 7.87 0.60 1.14
N VAL A 114 6.78 0.75 1.90
CA VAL A 114 6.26 2.02 2.39
C VAL A 114 6.12 1.94 3.91
N SER A 115 6.82 2.81 4.63
CA SER A 115 6.55 3.00 6.05
C SER A 115 5.32 3.88 6.26
N VAL A 116 4.58 3.66 7.34
CA VAL A 116 3.37 4.42 7.67
C VAL A 116 3.43 4.86 9.12
N ALA A 117 3.44 6.16 9.37
CA ALA A 117 3.55 6.69 10.72
C ALA A 117 2.25 6.50 11.53
N SER A 118 1.10 6.71 10.88
CA SER A 118 -0.22 6.62 11.50
C SER A 118 -1.09 5.58 10.78
N PRO A 119 -0.85 4.27 11.00
CA PRO A 119 -1.62 3.20 10.38
C PRO A 119 -3.07 3.19 10.89
N PRO A 120 -4.02 2.54 10.17
CA PRO A 120 -5.38 2.38 10.66
C PRO A 120 -5.37 1.62 11.99
N ARG A 121 -6.23 2.07 12.93
CA ARG A 121 -6.34 1.49 14.29
C ARG A 121 -7.65 0.75 14.53
N THR A 122 -8.61 0.91 13.63
CA THR A 122 -9.93 0.29 13.72
C THR A 122 -10.21 -0.54 12.48
N HIS A 123 -11.05 -1.54 12.63
CA HIS A 123 -11.41 -2.42 11.53
C HIS A 123 -12.14 -1.65 10.40
N GLU A 124 -13.08 -0.76 10.74
CA GLU A 124 -13.76 0.09 9.75
C GLU A 124 -12.80 0.95 8.95
N HIS A 125 -11.81 1.55 9.63
CA HIS A 125 -10.81 2.38 8.96
C HIS A 125 -9.91 1.53 8.07
N ALA A 126 -9.50 0.36 8.54
CA ALA A 126 -8.67 -0.57 7.77
C ALA A 126 -9.40 -1.08 6.52
N LEU A 127 -10.69 -1.43 6.63
CA LEU A 127 -11.54 -1.79 5.49
C LEU A 127 -11.58 -0.66 4.45
N HIS A 128 -11.61 0.60 4.87
CA HIS A 128 -11.57 1.74 3.95
C HIS A 128 -10.19 1.91 3.30
N VAL A 129 -9.10 1.77 4.05
CA VAL A 129 -7.73 1.85 3.50
C VAL A 129 -7.47 0.71 2.49
N THR A 130 -7.98 -0.49 2.73
CA THR A 130 -7.86 -1.62 1.80
C THR A 130 -8.40 -1.29 0.41
N LEU A 131 -9.50 -0.53 0.29
CA LEU A 131 -10.01 -0.09 -1.00
C LEU A 131 -8.95 0.68 -1.81
N GLU A 132 -8.17 1.53 -1.12
CA GLU A 132 -7.09 2.27 -1.76
C GLU A 132 -5.90 1.39 -2.12
N HIS A 133 -5.62 0.35 -1.33
CA HIS A 133 -4.59 -0.64 -1.67
C HIS A 133 -4.98 -1.42 -2.92
N VAL A 134 -6.26 -1.77 -3.10
CA VAL A 134 -6.75 -2.43 -4.34
C VAL A 134 -6.50 -1.55 -5.57
N LEU A 135 -6.62 -0.23 -5.45
CA LEU A 135 -6.32 0.71 -6.55
C LEU A 135 -4.85 0.71 -6.99
N THR A 136 -3.93 0.18 -6.18
CA THR A 136 -2.52 0.03 -6.59
C THR A 136 -2.34 -1.03 -7.68
N THR A 137 -3.32 -1.93 -7.83
CA THR A 137 -3.27 -3.12 -8.69
C THR A 137 -2.08 -4.03 -8.42
N ALA A 138 -1.49 -3.95 -7.22
CA ALA A 138 -0.36 -4.77 -6.83
C ALA A 138 -0.77 -6.24 -6.66
N ASP A 139 0.06 -7.16 -7.12
CA ASP A 139 -0.27 -8.57 -7.23
C ASP A 139 -0.44 -9.24 -5.86
N ASN A 140 0.31 -8.84 -4.82
CA ASN A 140 0.02 -9.29 -3.43
C ASN A 140 -1.31 -8.80 -2.88
N VAL A 141 -1.94 -7.81 -3.51
CA VAL A 141 -3.24 -7.29 -3.08
C VAL A 141 -4.37 -7.93 -3.86
N ILE A 142 -4.20 -8.10 -5.18
CA ILE A 142 -5.28 -8.50 -6.08
C ILE A 142 -5.15 -9.91 -6.67
N LYS A 143 -3.99 -10.59 -6.56
CA LYS A 143 -3.74 -11.86 -7.27
C LYS A 143 -3.15 -13.00 -6.43
N ASP A 144 -2.18 -12.78 -5.54
CA ASP A 144 -1.31 -13.89 -5.10
C ASP A 144 -0.87 -13.90 -3.60
N PRO A 145 -1.29 -14.93 -2.84
CA PRO A 145 -2.61 -15.56 -2.96
C PRO A 145 -3.67 -14.51 -2.60
N PRO A 146 -4.87 -14.58 -3.19
CA PRO A 146 -5.95 -13.69 -2.83
C PRO A 146 -6.29 -13.89 -1.35
N THR A 147 -5.87 -12.94 -0.53
CA THR A 147 -6.24 -12.89 0.89
C THR A 147 -7.65 -12.30 0.94
N PRO A 148 -8.63 -12.95 1.59
CA PRO A 148 -9.97 -12.41 1.67
C PRO A 148 -9.95 -10.95 2.16
N TYR A 149 -10.78 -10.10 1.57
CA TYR A 149 -10.80 -8.67 1.83
C TYR A 149 -10.80 -8.30 3.33
N PRO A 150 -11.62 -8.93 4.20
CA PRO A 150 -11.62 -8.61 5.63
C PRO A 150 -10.33 -9.00 6.34
N ASP A 151 -9.68 -10.09 5.90
CA ASP A 151 -8.43 -10.58 6.47
C ASP A 151 -7.26 -9.68 6.06
N TYR A 152 -7.24 -9.24 4.80
CA TYR A 152 -6.27 -8.25 4.34
C TYR A 152 -6.45 -6.94 5.11
N ALA A 153 -7.68 -6.46 5.28
CA ALA A 153 -7.96 -5.27 6.09
C ALA A 153 -7.49 -5.43 7.55
N ALA A 154 -7.73 -6.58 8.17
CA ALA A 154 -7.25 -6.85 9.52
C ALA A 154 -5.71 -6.77 9.61
N SER A 155 -4.99 -7.22 8.58
CA SER A 155 -3.52 -7.15 8.52
C SER A 155 -2.96 -5.71 8.47
N LEU A 156 -3.77 -4.73 8.06
CA LEU A 156 -3.36 -3.32 8.03
C LEU A 156 -3.41 -2.64 9.39
N ILE A 157 -4.17 -3.19 10.35
CA ILE A 157 -4.33 -2.60 11.67
C ILE A 157 -2.98 -2.59 12.38
N ASP A 158 -2.59 -1.42 12.88
CA ASP A 158 -1.30 -1.19 13.55
C ASP A 158 -0.05 -1.48 12.68
N SER A 159 -0.23 -1.78 11.38
CA SER A 159 0.87 -2.12 10.49
C SER A 159 1.56 -0.87 9.97
N ASN A 160 2.73 -0.58 10.52
CA ASN A 160 3.58 0.54 10.12
C ASN A 160 4.38 0.29 8.82
N LEU A 161 4.21 -0.86 8.17
CA LEU A 161 4.96 -1.26 6.97
C LEU A 161 4.01 -1.89 5.96
N TRP A 162 3.85 -1.23 4.81
CA TRP A 162 3.14 -1.77 3.66
C TRP A 162 4.12 -2.14 2.56
N SER A 163 3.77 -3.16 1.78
CA SER A 163 4.56 -3.60 0.64
C SER A 163 3.62 -3.88 -0.53
N PHE A 164 4.06 -3.53 -1.73
CA PHE A 164 3.30 -3.70 -2.97
C PHE A 164 4.24 -4.24 -4.04
N TRP A 165 3.89 -5.34 -4.71
CA TRP A 165 4.67 -5.89 -5.82
C TRP A 165 3.85 -6.05 -7.09
N TRP A 166 4.52 -6.03 -8.23
CA TRP A 166 3.94 -6.18 -9.57
C TRP A 166 4.89 -7.03 -10.42
N ASP A 167 4.40 -8.04 -11.15
CA ASP A 167 5.19 -8.76 -12.17
C ASP A 167 4.88 -8.29 -13.60
#